data_AF-A0A4Y2IP12-F1
#
_entry.id   AF-A0A4Y2IP12-F1
#
_cell.length_a   1.000
_cell.length_b   1.000
_cell.length_c   1.000
_cell.angle_alpha   90.00
_cell.angle_beta   90.00
_cell.angle_gamma   90.00
#
_symmetry.space_group_name_H-M   'P 1'
#
loop_
_entity.id
_entity.type
_entity.pdbx_description
1 polymer ?
#
loop_
_entity_poly.entity_id
_entity_poly.type
_entity_poly.pdbx_seq_one_letter_code
_entity_poly.pdbx_strand_id
1 'polypeptide(L)'
;MSHVRRISIRRDGQLLNTKHLILTFDSAKLPEQIKAGYMRISVRAYIPNPLRCFKCQRFGHSKTSCRGTLTCARCAEVDHDSSECTAAE
;
A
#
# COMPACT_ATOMS: atom_id res chain seq x y z
N MET A 1 1.81 -21.97 -8.59
CA MET A 1 2.31 -20.76 -7.92
C MET A 1 3.34 -20.18 -8.84
N SER A 2 2.99 -19.13 -9.57
CA SER A 2 3.81 -18.58 -10.65
C SER A 2 4.77 -17.50 -10.20
N HIS A 3 4.43 -16.80 -9.11
CA HIS A 3 5.25 -15.69 -8.66
C HIS A 3 5.14 -15.47 -7.15
N VAL A 4 6.25 -15.02 -6.55
CA VAL A 4 6.36 -14.72 -5.10
C VAL A 4 6.89 -13.32 -4.95
N ARG A 5 6.16 -12.47 -4.22
CA ARG A 5 6.61 -11.11 -3.92
C ARG A 5 6.60 -10.87 -2.43
N ARG A 6 7.70 -10.38 -1.87
CA ARG A 6 7.74 -9.91 -0.48
C ARG A 6 7.21 -8.48 -0.41
N ILE A 7 6.42 -8.17 0.62
CA ILE A 7 6.03 -6.80 0.91
C ILE A 7 7.18 -6.11 1.64
N SER A 8 7.63 -4.99 1.12
CA SER A 8 8.62 -4.13 1.78
C SER A 8 7.95 -2.81 2.15
N ILE A 9 8.34 -2.25 3.28
CA ILE A 9 7.86 -0.97 3.79
C ILE A 9 9.02 0.01 3.87
N ARG A 10 8.76 1.29 3.65
CA ARG A 10 9.77 2.33 3.85
C ARG A 10 9.59 2.96 5.22
N ARG A 11 10.63 2.95 6.05
CA ARG A 11 10.69 3.65 7.35
C ARG A 11 12.04 4.33 7.46
N ASP A 12 12.05 5.59 7.88
CA ASP A 12 13.27 6.38 8.08
C ASP A 12 14.20 6.37 6.85
N GLY A 13 13.61 6.49 5.66
CA GLY A 13 14.32 6.46 4.38
C GLY A 13 14.76 5.08 3.89
N GLN A 14 14.81 4.07 4.77
CA GLN A 14 15.25 2.71 4.46
C GLN A 14 14.10 1.79 4.00
N LEU A 15 14.39 0.90 3.06
CA LEU A 15 13.46 -0.13 2.61
C LEU A 15 13.61 -1.39 3.47
N LEU A 16 12.61 -1.68 4.29
CA LEU A 16 12.59 -2.80 5.22
C LEU A 16 11.72 -3.93 4.69
N ASN A 17 12.24 -5.15 4.78
CA ASN A 17 11.50 -6.36 4.41
C ASN A 17 10.54 -6.77 5.52
N THR A 18 9.27 -6.97 5.18
CA THR A 18 8.29 -7.52 6.13
C THR A 18 8.28 -9.05 6.12
N LYS A 19 7.60 -9.66 7.09
CA LYS A 19 7.32 -11.10 7.12
C LYS A 19 6.20 -11.51 6.15
N HIS A 20 5.55 -10.56 5.49
CA HIS A 20 4.40 -10.82 4.62
C HIS A 20 4.84 -11.11 3.18
N LEU A 21 4.27 -12.17 2.61
CA LEU A 21 4.47 -12.59 1.23
C LEU A 21 3.15 -12.54 0.48
N ILE A 22 3.22 -12.15 -0.79
CA ILE A 22 2.14 -12.22 -1.76
C ILE A 22 2.47 -13.37 -2.70
N LEU A 23 1.58 -14.34 -2.76
CA LEU A 23 1.70 -15.51 -3.62
C LEU A 23 0.75 -15.33 -4.80
N THR A 24 1.26 -15.47 -6.01
CA THR A 24 0.46 -15.43 -7.24
C THR A 24 0.19 -16.85 -7.70
N PHE A 25 -1.08 -17.14 -7.98
CA PHE A 25 -1.54 -18.45 -8.43
C PHE A 25 -2.09 -18.32 -9.85
N ASP A 26 -1.84 -19.32 -10.68
CA ASP A 26 -2.33 -19.36 -12.08
C ASP A 26 -3.79 -19.80 -12.20
N SER A 27 -4.43 -20.09 -11.05
CA SER A 27 -5.83 -20.47 -10.95
C SER A 27 -6.70 -19.25 -10.65
N ALA A 28 -7.88 -19.20 -11.27
CA ALA A 28 -8.91 -18.19 -10.99
C ALA A 28 -9.47 -18.30 -9.55
N LYS A 29 -9.44 -19.49 -8.96
CA LYS A 29 -9.86 -19.73 -7.57
C LYS A 29 -8.65 -19.82 -6.66
N LEU A 30 -8.68 -19.06 -5.57
CA LEU A 30 -7.65 -19.09 -4.53
C LEU A 30 -7.76 -20.41 -3.73
N PRO A 31 -6.66 -21.14 -3.49
CA PRO A 31 -6.68 -22.27 -2.60
C PRO A 31 -6.91 -21.81 -1.15
N GLU A 32 -7.64 -22.58 -0.36
CA GLU A 32 -7.85 -22.27 1.07
C GLU A 32 -6.56 -22.41 1.87
N GLN A 33 -5.71 -23.36 1.50
CA GLN A 33 -4.45 -23.66 2.17
C GLN A 33 -3.35 -24.02 1.16
N ILE A 34 -2.11 -23.75 1.54
CA ILE A 34 -0.92 -24.23 0.85
C ILE A 34 -0.03 -25.04 1.80
N LYS A 35 0.77 -25.93 1.22
CA LYS A 35 1.84 -26.61 1.93
C LYS A 35 3.17 -25.88 1.66
N ALA A 36 3.83 -25.44 2.71
CA ALA A 36 5.16 -24.84 2.65
C ALA A 36 6.08 -25.60 3.61
N GLY A 37 6.98 -26.41 3.05
CA GLY A 37 7.74 -27.39 3.83
C GLY A 37 6.82 -28.37 4.55
N TYR A 38 6.92 -28.43 5.88
CA TYR A 38 6.10 -29.29 6.74
C TYR A 38 4.84 -28.59 7.28
N MET A 39 4.57 -27.34 6.89
CA MET A 39 3.45 -26.55 7.40
C MET A 39 2.29 -26.49 6.40
N ARG A 40 1.06 -26.46 6.93
CA ARG A 40 -0.14 -26.04 6.21
C ARG A 40 -0.46 -24.59 6.60
N ILE A 41 -0.55 -23.71 5.61
CA ILE A 41 -0.76 -22.28 5.81
C ILE A 41 -2.05 -21.88 5.09
N SER A 42 -2.97 -21.25 5.80
CA SER A 42 -4.17 -20.68 5.20
C SER A 42 -3.81 -19.48 4.32
N VAL A 43 -4.42 -19.41 3.13
CA VAL A 43 -4.23 -18.29 2.21
C VAL A 43 -5.44 -17.37 2.31
N ARG A 44 -5.19 -16.08 2.17
CA ARG A 44 -6.23 -15.04 2.09
C ARG A 44 -6.02 -14.20 0.85
N ALA A 45 -7.10 -13.68 0.28
CA ALA A 45 -7.02 -12.76 -0.84
C ALA A 45 -6.17 -11.54 -0.45
N TYR A 46 -5.27 -11.13 -1.34
CA TYR A 46 -4.51 -9.90 -1.15
C TYR A 46 -5.35 -8.71 -1.62
N ILE A 47 -5.64 -7.80 -0.69
CA ILE A 47 -6.31 -6.53 -0.98
C ILE A 47 -5.22 -5.44 -0.95
N PRO A 48 -4.86 -4.81 -2.09
CA PRO A 48 -3.86 -3.75 -2.11
C PRO A 48 -4.36 -2.50 -1.39
N ASN A 49 -3.43 -1.72 -0.83
CA ASN A 49 -3.78 -0.43 -0.24
C ASN A 49 -4.39 0.48 -1.32
N PRO A 50 -5.50 1.17 -1.02
CA PRO A 50 -6.12 2.05 -1.98
C PRO A 50 -5.14 3.14 -2.41
N LEU A 51 -5.14 3.45 -3.70
CA LEU A 51 -4.29 4.49 -4.25
C LEU A 51 -4.71 5.83 -3.65
N ARG A 52 -3.83 6.43 -2.85
CA ARG A 52 -4.02 7.78 -2.29
C ARG A 52 -3.28 8.80 -3.14
N CYS A 53 -3.97 9.85 -3.56
CA CYS A 53 -3.35 10.95 -4.28
C CYS A 53 -2.62 11.88 -3.30
N PHE A 54 -1.29 11.96 -3.39
CA PHE A 54 -0.49 12.82 -2.51
C PHE A 54 -0.59 14.33 -2.82
N LYS A 55 -1.41 14.74 -3.80
CA LYS A 55 -1.73 16.16 -4.04
C LYS A 55 -2.97 16.57 -3.24
N CYS A 56 -4.10 15.89 -3.43
CA CYS A 56 -5.38 16.26 -2.83
C CYS A 56 -5.83 15.34 -1.68
N GLN A 57 -5.01 14.36 -1.30
CA GLN A 57 -5.25 13.34 -0.27
C GLN A 57 -6.44 12.39 -0.50
N ARG A 58 -7.22 12.56 -1.58
CA ARG A 58 -8.35 11.67 -1.94
C ARG A 58 -7.86 10.35 -2.51
N PHE A 59 -8.69 9.30 -2.35
CA PHE A 59 -8.41 7.97 -2.91
C PHE A 59 -8.88 7.83 -4.36
N GLY A 60 -8.33 6.83 -5.06
CA GLY A 60 -8.81 6.36 -6.36
C GLY A 60 -8.07 6.92 -7.59
N HIS A 61 -7.09 7.81 -7.41
CA HIS A 61 -6.32 8.37 -8.54
C HIS A 61 -4.88 8.73 -8.15
N SER A 62 -4.01 8.82 -9.16
CA SER A 62 -2.61 9.23 -8.98
C SER A 62 -2.47 10.76 -8.94
N LYS A 63 -1.31 11.24 -8.50
CA LYS A 63 -0.97 12.67 -8.57
C LYS A 63 -1.00 13.21 -10.00
N THR A 64 -0.58 12.42 -10.99
CA THR A 64 -0.53 12.82 -12.40
C THR A 64 -1.91 13.01 -13.03
N SER A 65 -2.91 12.23 -12.60
CA SER A 65 -4.30 12.37 -13.05
C SER A 65 -5.14 13.30 -12.17
N CYS A 66 -4.53 13.94 -11.17
CA CYS A 66 -5.25 14.70 -10.16
C CYS A 66 -5.72 16.06 -10.68
N ARG A 67 -7.03 16.30 -10.59
CA ARG A 67 -7.68 17.60 -10.88
C ARG A 67 -8.04 18.40 -9.62
N GLY A 68 -7.72 17.88 -8.43
CA GLY A 68 -7.98 18.56 -7.16
C GLY A 68 -6.94 19.61 -6.79
N THR A 69 -7.22 20.34 -5.71
CA THR A 69 -6.31 21.30 -5.08
C THR A 69 -5.23 20.59 -4.26
N LEU A 70 -4.14 21.32 -3.96
CA LEU A 70 -3.14 20.85 -3.00
C LEU A 70 -3.79 20.85 -1.61
N THR A 71 -3.69 19.71 -0.91
CA THR A 71 -4.27 19.50 0.41
C THR A 71 -3.22 18.87 1.31
N CYS A 72 -2.99 19.48 2.46
CA CYS A 72 -2.03 19.03 3.45
C CYS A 72 -2.44 17.67 4.01
N ALA A 73 -1.51 16.71 4.07
CA ALA A 73 -1.76 15.37 4.62
C ALA A 73 -1.81 15.35 6.16
N ARG A 74 -1.33 16.42 6.82
CA ARG A 74 -1.31 16.56 8.28
C ARG A 74 -2.60 17.20 8.81
N CYS A 75 -3.02 18.34 8.27
CA CYS A 75 -4.15 19.11 8.78
C CYS A 75 -5.36 19.21 7.83
N ALA A 76 -5.31 18.61 6.64
CA ALA A 76 -6.36 18.67 5.62
C ALA A 76 -6.68 20.07 5.04
N GLU A 77 -5.95 21.11 5.44
CA GLU A 77 -6.06 22.44 4.85
C GLU A 77 -5.49 22.51 3.44
N VAL A 78 -5.94 23.52 2.69
CA VAL A 78 -5.46 23.82 1.35
C VAL A 78 -4.24 24.77 1.40
N ASP A 79 -3.58 24.95 0.25
CA ASP A 79 -2.54 25.97 0.01
C ASP A 79 -1.14 25.75 0.61
N HIS A 80 -0.85 24.58 1.20
CA HIS A 80 0.52 24.24 1.61
C HIS A 80 0.85 22.74 1.52
N ASP A 81 2.14 22.42 1.42
CA ASP A 81 2.61 21.03 1.48
C ASP A 81 2.70 20.53 2.92
N SER A 82 2.66 19.21 3.07
CA SER A 82 2.84 18.57 4.37
C SER A 82 4.22 18.82 4.97
N SER A 83 5.24 19.28 4.25
CA SER A 83 6.53 19.69 4.85
C SER A 83 6.47 21.05 5.55
N GLU A 84 5.59 21.95 5.10
CA GLU A 84 5.49 23.35 5.57
C GLU A 84 4.36 23.55 6.59
N CYS A 85 3.63 22.49 6.91
CA CYS A 85 2.54 22.51 7.87
C CYS A 85 3.04 22.85 9.29
N THR A 86 2.50 23.94 9.84
CA THR A 86 2.76 24.43 11.21
C THR A 86 1.68 24.03 12.21
N ALA A 87 0.67 23.26 11.79
CA ALA A 87 -0.33 22.72 12.72
C ALA A 87 0.34 21.85 13.79
N ALA A 88 -0.11 21.99 15.04
CA ALA A 88 0.31 21.12 16.12
C ALA A 88 -0.11 19.66 15.82
N GLU A 89 0.76 18.71 16.17
CA GLU A 89 0.50 17.27 16.03
C GLU A 89 -0.61 16.78 16.96
#